data_AF-A0A535QWR7-F1
#
_entry.id   AF-A0A535QWR7-F1
#
_cell.length_a   1.000
_cell.length_b   1.000
_cell.length_c   1.000
_cell.angle_alpha   90.00
_cell.angle_beta   90.00
_cell.angle_gamma   90.00
#
_symmetry.space_group_name_H-M   'P 1'
#
loop_
_entity.id
_entity.type
_entity.pdbx_description
1 polymer ?
#
loop_
_entity_poly.entity_id
_entity_poly.type
_entity_poly.pdbx_seq_one_letter_code
_entity_poly.pdbx_strand_id
1 'polypeptide(L)'
;MLGDFLRDSPVYQEVLEEGMEKGLEKGLEKGIEKGIEKGRQEGLRTQRRTLLEIIQERFPELAFLAKKQAEAINDPEVLSRLTVKISIVSTAREAEQYLLTSVSDNNRN
;
A
#
# COMPACT_ATOMS: atom_id res chain seq x y z
N MET A 1 -15.39 -17.88 -45.86
CA MET A 1 -16.26 -17.17 -46.83
C MET A 1 -17.19 -16.18 -46.15
N LEU A 2 -18.24 -16.59 -45.39
CA LEU A 2 -19.12 -15.61 -44.69
C LEU A 2 -18.40 -14.79 -43.61
N GLY A 3 -17.48 -15.42 -42.85
CA GLY A 3 -16.68 -14.72 -41.83
C GLY A 3 -15.68 -13.71 -42.40
N ASP A 4 -15.24 -13.88 -43.64
CA ASP A 4 -14.29 -12.97 -44.30
C ASP A 4 -15.03 -11.72 -44.81
N PHE A 5 -16.21 -11.90 -45.42
CA PHE A 5 -17.09 -10.80 -45.83
C PHE A 5 -17.58 -9.94 -44.65
N LEU A 6 -17.84 -10.55 -43.49
CA LEU A 6 -18.23 -9.81 -42.30
C LEU A 6 -17.08 -8.96 -41.75
N ARG A 7 -15.83 -9.44 -41.82
CA ARG A 7 -14.66 -8.69 -41.35
C ARG A 7 -14.40 -7.43 -42.16
N ASP A 8 -14.70 -7.46 -43.45
CA ASP A 8 -14.53 -6.30 -44.34
C ASP A 8 -15.72 -5.32 -44.26
N SER A 9 -16.77 -5.65 -43.51
CA SER A 9 -17.91 -4.75 -43.28
C SER A 9 -17.47 -3.56 -42.42
N PRO A 10 -17.84 -2.31 -42.78
CA PRO A 10 -17.59 -1.12 -41.97
C PRO A 10 -18.11 -1.26 -40.53
N VAL A 11 -19.28 -1.88 -40.36
CA VAL A 11 -19.89 -2.13 -39.04
C VAL A 11 -19.02 -3.05 -38.18
N TYR A 12 -18.39 -4.05 -38.79
CA TYR A 12 -17.52 -4.97 -38.06
C TYR A 12 -16.23 -4.27 -37.62
N GLN A 13 -15.65 -3.42 -38.48
CA GLN A 13 -14.46 -2.63 -38.15
C GLN A 13 -14.75 -1.67 -37.00
N GLU A 14 -15.88 -0.96 -37.04
CA GLU A 14 -16.32 -0.07 -35.95
C GLU A 14 -16.51 -0.83 -34.62
N VAL A 15 -17.20 -1.98 -34.65
CA VAL A 15 -17.37 -2.82 -33.45
C VAL A 15 -16.03 -3.37 -32.93
N LEU A 16 -15.11 -3.72 -33.83
CA LEU A 16 -13.77 -4.20 -33.46
C LEU A 16 -12.93 -3.08 -32.83
N GLU A 17 -12.94 -1.89 -33.42
CA GLU A 17 -12.27 -0.70 -32.91
C GLU A 17 -12.82 -0.33 -31.52
N GLU A 18 -14.14 -0.22 -31.36
CA GLU A 18 -14.77 0.01 -30.06
C GLU A 18 -14.41 -1.08 -29.05
N GLY A 19 -14.40 -2.35 -29.49
CA GLY A 19 -14.05 -3.48 -28.64
C GLY A 19 -12.60 -3.43 -28.16
N MET A 20 -11.68 -3.03 -29.05
CA MET A 20 -10.27 -2.83 -28.71
C MET A 20 -10.08 -1.64 -27.78
N GLU A 21 -10.73 -0.50 -28.05
CA GLU A 21 -10.66 0.70 -27.23
C GLU A 21 -11.17 0.42 -25.80
N LYS A 22 -12.38 -0.14 -25.68
CA LYS A 22 -12.96 -0.55 -24.39
C LYS A 22 -12.12 -1.60 -23.69
N GLY A 23 -11.49 -2.51 -24.45
CA GLY A 23 -10.60 -3.54 -23.91
C GLY A 23 -9.31 -2.94 -23.33
N LEU A 24 -8.71 -2.00 -24.06
CA LEU A 24 -7.51 -1.28 -23.65
C LEU A 24 -7.77 -0.39 -22.43
N GLU A 25 -8.85 0.38 -22.45
CA GLU A 25 -9.25 1.26 -21.34
C GLU A 25 -9.44 0.46 -20.05
N LYS A 26 -10.25 -0.60 -20.09
CA LYS A 26 -10.47 -1.49 -18.92
C LYS A 26 -9.20 -2.21 -18.48
N GLY A 27 -8.33 -2.57 -19.42
CA GLY A 27 -7.05 -3.21 -19.13
C GLY A 27 -6.11 -2.26 -18.40
N LEU A 28 -6.02 -1.02 -18.87
CA LEU A 28 -5.20 0.03 -18.29
C LEU A 28 -5.70 0.43 -16.89
N GLU A 29 -6.99 0.67 -16.74
CA GLU A 29 -7.62 1.03 -15.45
C GLU A 29 -7.31 -0.02 -14.38
N LYS A 30 -7.59 -1.30 -14.67
CA LYS A 30 -7.30 -2.41 -13.75
C LYS A 30 -5.81 -2.59 -13.49
N GLY A 31 -4.97 -2.33 -14.50
CA GLY A 31 -3.51 -2.41 -14.38
C GLY A 31 -2.98 -1.34 -13.43
N ILE A 32 -3.43 -0.09 -13.58
CA ILE A 32 -3.06 1.04 -12.73
C ILE A 32 -3.55 0.82 -11.30
N GLU A 33 -4.81 0.46 -11.10
CA GLU A 33 -5.37 0.22 -9.76
C GLU A 33 -4.57 -0.85 -8.98
N LYS A 34 -4.31 -1.99 -9.62
CA LYS A 34 -3.48 -3.06 -9.03
C LYS A 34 -2.05 -2.61 -8.76
N GLY A 35 -1.46 -1.83 -9.67
CA GLY A 35 -0.11 -1.31 -9.52
C GLY A 35 0.01 -0.37 -8.32
N ILE A 36 -0.92 0.56 -8.17
CA ILE A 36 -0.98 1.51 -7.05
C ILE A 36 -1.16 0.77 -5.73
N GLU A 37 -2.13 -0.16 -5.65
CA GLU A 37 -2.38 -0.90 -4.41
C GLU A 37 -1.19 -1.76 -4.00
N LYS A 38 -0.54 -2.44 -4.96
CA LYS A 38 0.68 -3.21 -4.69
C LYS A 38 1.82 -2.31 -4.21
N GLY A 39 2.04 -1.17 -4.87
CA GLY A 39 3.08 -0.22 -4.48
C GLY A 39 2.85 0.34 -3.07
N ARG A 40 1.60 0.65 -2.72
CA ARG A 40 1.21 1.10 -1.38
C ARG A 40 1.49 0.03 -0.32
N GLN A 41 1.14 -1.22 -0.57
CA GLN A 41 1.40 -2.33 0.34
C GLN A 41 2.90 -2.60 0.54
N GLU A 42 3.69 -2.57 -0.53
CA GLU A 42 5.14 -2.74 -0.47
C GLU A 42 5.82 -1.60 0.30
N GLY A 43 5.35 -0.36 0.10
CA GLY A 43 5.80 0.82 0.86
C GLY A 43 5.53 0.67 2.36
N LEU A 44 4.31 0.31 2.74
CA LEU A 44 3.95 0.06 4.14
C LEU A 44 4.79 -1.06 4.75
N ARG A 45 4.97 -2.18 4.04
CA ARG A 45 5.79 -3.30 4.51
C ARG A 45 7.24 -2.86 4.77
N THR A 46 7.79 -2.03 3.90
CA THR A 46 9.15 -1.50 4.05
C THR A 46 9.26 -0.59 5.27
N GLN A 47 8.32 0.33 5.46
CA GLN A 47 8.28 1.20 6.65
C GLN A 47 8.13 0.42 7.96
N ARG A 48 7.25 -0.58 7.99
CA ARG A 48 7.08 -1.46 9.16
C ARG A 48 8.38 -2.17 9.51
N ARG A 49 9.12 -2.66 8.51
CA ARG A 49 10.42 -3.30 8.73
C ARG A 49 11.42 -2.31 9.34
N THR A 50 11.55 -1.10 8.79
CA THR A 50 12.47 -0.08 9.30
C THR A 50 12.15 0.27 10.76
N LEU A 51 10.87 0.44 11.10
CA LEU A 51 10.46 0.67 12.49
C LEU A 51 10.89 -0.49 13.40
N LEU A 52 10.68 -1.73 12.97
CA LEU A 52 11.05 -2.92 13.73
C LEU A 52 12.56 -3.06 13.92
N GLU A 53 13.35 -2.76 12.89
CA GLU A 53 14.83 -2.78 12.96
C GLU A 53 15.32 -1.78 14.01
N ILE A 54 14.83 -0.54 13.98
CA ILE A 54 15.19 0.48 14.97
C ILE A 54 14.82 0.03 16.40
N ILE A 55 13.64 -0.56 16.56
CA ILE A 55 13.17 -1.01 17.88
C ILE A 55 13.99 -2.20 18.37
N GLN A 56 14.33 -3.16 17.51
CA GLN A 56 15.15 -4.29 17.90
C GLN A 56 16.54 -3.86 18.36
N GLU A 57 17.14 -2.87 17.70
CA GLU A 57 18.46 -2.36 18.07
C GLU A 57 18.45 -1.52 19.35
N ARG A 58 17.39 -0.75 19.61
CA ARG A 58 17.35 0.22 20.71
C ARG A 58 16.58 -0.25 21.94
N PHE A 59 15.49 -0.98 21.72
CA PHE A 59 14.50 -1.38 22.73
C PHE A 59 13.97 -2.80 22.43
N PRO A 60 14.83 -3.83 22.47
CA PRO A 60 14.47 -5.20 22.07
C PRO A 60 13.24 -5.76 22.81
N GLU A 61 13.02 -5.36 24.06
CA GLU A 61 11.86 -5.71 24.87
C GLU A 61 10.51 -5.22 24.27
N LEU A 62 10.54 -4.21 23.40
CA LEU A 62 9.35 -3.67 22.74
C LEU A 62 9.07 -4.28 21.37
N ALA A 63 9.93 -5.16 20.85
CA ALA A 63 9.80 -5.70 19.49
C ALA A 63 8.44 -6.37 19.22
N PHE A 64 7.93 -7.11 20.20
CA PHE A 64 6.61 -7.76 20.09
C PHE A 64 5.47 -6.74 20.02
N LEU A 65 5.47 -5.75 20.91
CA LEU A 65 4.49 -4.66 20.91
C LEU A 65 4.56 -3.89 19.59
N ALA A 66 5.75 -3.51 19.18
CA ALA A 66 5.99 -2.77 17.94
C ALA A 66 5.44 -3.49 16.72
N LYS A 67 5.66 -4.81 16.61
CA LYS A 67 5.11 -5.60 15.51
C LYS A 67 3.58 -5.54 15.48
N LYS A 68 2.95 -5.76 16.63
CA LYS A 68 1.48 -5.71 16.75
C LYS A 68 0.93 -4.33 16.36
N GLN A 69 1.56 -3.24 16.83
CA GLN A 69 1.09 -1.88 16.54
C GLN A 69 1.36 -1.49 15.08
N ALA A 70 2.54 -1.83 14.54
CA ALA A 70 2.91 -1.53 13.16
C ALA A 70 1.99 -2.23 12.14
N GLU A 71 1.55 -3.45 12.43
CA GLU A 71 0.58 -4.20 11.62
C GLU A 71 -0.82 -3.54 11.61
N ALA A 72 -1.21 -2.88 12.71
CA ALA A 72 -2.49 -2.18 12.80
C ALA A 72 -2.51 -0.84 12.06
N ILE A 73 -1.35 -0.25 11.77
CA ILE A 73 -1.25 1.04 11.09
C ILE A 73 -1.29 0.84 9.56
N ASN A 74 -2.27 1.44 8.90
CA ASN A 74 -2.44 1.38 7.44
C ASN A 74 -2.09 2.70 6.74
N ASP A 75 -1.92 3.78 7.49
CA ASP A 75 -1.48 5.07 6.99
C ASP A 75 0.06 5.17 7.02
N PRO A 76 0.73 5.28 5.85
CA PRO A 76 2.18 5.41 5.79
C PRO A 76 2.72 6.67 6.49
N GLU A 77 1.92 7.74 6.60
CA GLU A 77 2.32 8.96 7.29
C GLU A 77 2.36 8.74 8.80
N VAL A 78 1.45 7.95 9.35
CA VAL A 78 1.46 7.57 10.77
C VAL A 78 2.69 6.71 11.09
N LEU A 79 3.01 5.72 10.25
CA LEU A 79 4.22 4.90 10.40
C LEU A 79 5.50 5.73 10.30
N SER A 80 5.58 6.66 9.33
CA SER A 80 6.73 7.55 9.15
C SER A 80 6.97 8.42 10.39
N ARG A 81 5.93 9.11 10.87
CA ARG A 81 6.03 9.93 12.09
C ARG A 81 6.39 9.11 13.33
N LEU A 82 5.80 7.93 13.48
CA LEU A 82 6.14 7.02 14.58
C LEU A 82 7.61 6.62 14.52
N THR A 83 8.11 6.25 13.34
CA THR A 83 9.52 5.87 13.13
C THR A 83 10.47 7.01 13.54
N VAL A 84 10.17 8.24 13.15
CA VAL A 84 10.96 9.43 13.56
C VAL A 84 10.91 9.65 15.07
N LYS A 85 9.75 9.51 15.70
CA LYS A 85 9.63 9.64 17.17
C LYS A 85 10.44 8.57 17.89
N ILE A 86 10.38 7.33 17.41
CA ILE A 86 11.13 6.21 17.97
C ILE A 86 12.65 6.36 17.78
N SER A 87 13.11 7.03 16.73
CA SER A 87 14.56 7.25 16.53
C SER A 87 15.15 8.30 17.48
N ILE A 88 14.35 9.21 18.02
CA ILE A 88 14.82 10.31 18.89
C ILE A 88 14.65 10.05 20.39
N VAL A 89 13.68 9.23 20.80
CA VAL A 89 13.45 8.93 22.23
C VAL A 89 14.63 8.22 22.85
N SER A 90 14.92 8.46 24.12
CA SER A 90 16.09 7.85 24.80
C SER A 90 15.72 6.68 25.71
N THR A 91 14.43 6.44 25.96
CA THR A 91 13.97 5.42 26.90
C THR A 91 12.92 4.49 26.30
N ALA A 92 12.92 3.24 26.77
CA ALA A 92 11.92 2.26 26.40
C ALA A 92 10.49 2.71 26.79
N ARG A 93 10.34 3.38 27.93
CA ARG A 93 9.04 3.87 28.40
C ARG A 93 8.43 4.91 27.46
N GLU A 94 9.23 5.85 26.96
CA GLU A 94 8.76 6.83 25.97
C GLU A 94 8.43 6.15 24.64
N ALA A 95 9.28 5.22 24.19
CA ALA A 95 9.03 4.45 22.98
C ALA A 95 7.70 3.66 23.06
N GLU A 96 7.45 3.00 24.19
CA GLU A 96 6.20 2.27 24.46
C GLU A 96 4.98 3.20 24.39
N GLN A 97 5.05 4.40 24.98
CA GLN A 97 3.96 5.37 24.92
C GLN A 97 3.63 5.79 23.48
N TYR A 98 4.65 6.02 22.64
CA TYR A 98 4.42 6.36 21.23
C TYR A 98 3.83 5.18 20.43
N LEU A 99 4.27 3.95 20.70
CA LEU A 99 3.70 2.75 20.09
C LEU A 99 2.22 2.58 20.43
N LEU A 100 1.81 2.84 21.67
CA LEU A 100 0.41 2.70 22.11
C LEU A 100 -0.49 3.82 21.60
N THR A 101 0.02 5.06 21.52
CA THR A 101 -0.77 6.22 21.09
C THR A 101 -0.96 6.28 19.57
N SER A 102 0.02 5.85 18.78
CA SER A 102 -0.04 5.87 17.31
C SER A 102 -1.19 5.06 16.71
N VAL A 103 -1.64 3.99 17.37
CA VAL A 103 -2.80 3.19 16.91
C VAL A 103 -4.13 3.84 17.30
N SER A 104 -4.16 4.65 18.35
CA SER A 104 -5.36 5.39 18.73
C SER A 104 -5.68 6.52 17.73
N ASP A 105 -4.65 7.13 17.15
CA ASP A 105 -4.81 8.18 16.13
C ASP A 105 -5.15 7.61 14.74
N ASN A 106 -4.76 6.37 14.44
CA ASN A 106 -5.12 5.66 13.20
C ASN A 106 -6.64 5.41 13.07
N ASN A 107 -7.38 5.40 14.17
CA ASN A 107 -8.85 5.22 14.19
C ASN A 107 -9.66 6.53 14.21
N ARG A 108 -8.99 7.69 14.10
CA ARG A 108 -9.63 9.02 14.17
C ARG A 108 -9.75 9.74 12.82
N ASN A 109 -9.28 9.13 11.73
CA ASN A 109 -9.43 9.62 10.36
C ASN A 109 -10.35 8.71 9.55
#